data_AF-A0A2T3BCS4-F1
#
_entry.id   AF-A0A2T3BCS4-F1
#
_cell.length_a   1.000
_cell.length_b   1.000
_cell.length_c   1.000
_cell.angle_alpha   90.00
_cell.angle_beta   90.00
_cell.angle_gamma   90.00
#
_symmetry.space_group_name_H-M   'P 1'
#
loop_
_entity.id
_entity.type
_entity.pdbx_description
1 polymer ?
#
loop_
_entity_poly.entity_id
_entity_poly.type
_entity_poly.pdbx_seq_one_letter_code
_entity_poly.pdbx_strand_id
1 'polypeptide(L)'
;MASRRSARLSAALPVIKEGILNGSYAPELANTNRKRKNITTEEEEPQSNGKDAGPSTPKRKRAAKSTIPPVTPTPAAVGLMSEPCSSPGVKDGTPPPAVNRLAVPDGTNAPLISPETRRVVTNKALDQVSPSKVPKFKTTTGNILDEALAHLIKVEPKLKPIIDRHPCRVFSPEGLAEEIDPFNSLVSGIISQQVSGAAAKSIKAKFVALFNPDIEDPSLHVFPTPSQVCDSSIEVLRTAGLSQRKAEYVLGLAEKFHSGELSTSMLFSASYDEVLDQLIKVRGLGKWSVEMFACFGLKRMDIFSTGDLGVQRGMAALMGRDVNKLKNGKGGKWKYMSEKEMQQIADKFKPYRSVFMWYMWRVEDVDISTFDN
;
A
#
# COMPACT_ATOMS: atom_id res chain seq x y z
N MET A 1 -41.24 -33.01 -31.67
CA MET A 1 -41.49 -34.44 -31.44
C MET A 1 -40.21 -35.11 -30.96
N ALA A 2 -40.33 -36.05 -30.02
CA ALA A 2 -39.26 -36.85 -29.38
C ALA A 2 -38.47 -37.72 -30.40
N SER A 3 -37.37 -38.44 -30.12
CA SER A 3 -36.80 -39.04 -28.89
C SER A 3 -35.44 -39.71 -29.21
N ARG A 4 -34.65 -40.02 -28.15
CA ARG A 4 -33.68 -41.16 -27.99
C ARG A 4 -32.34 -41.12 -28.75
N ARG A 5 -31.25 -41.76 -28.32
CA ARG A 5 -30.60 -42.13 -27.04
C ARG A 5 -29.34 -42.95 -27.46
N SER A 6 -28.18 -42.67 -26.87
CA SER A 6 -27.10 -43.61 -26.48
C SER A 6 -26.37 -44.53 -27.50
N ALA A 7 -25.03 -44.49 -27.54
CA ALA A 7 -24.14 -45.60 -27.13
C ALA A 7 -22.63 -45.27 -27.29
N ARG A 8 -21.83 -45.80 -26.35
CA ARG A 8 -20.35 -45.78 -26.25
C ARG A 8 -19.68 -46.73 -27.26
N LEU A 9 -18.39 -46.54 -27.55
CA LEU A 9 -17.34 -47.58 -27.42
C LEU A 9 -15.92 -47.02 -27.63
N SER A 10 -15.01 -47.51 -26.79
CA SER A 10 -13.58 -47.22 -26.69
C SER A 10 -12.75 -48.08 -27.66
N ALA A 11 -11.56 -47.59 -28.03
CA ALA A 11 -10.50 -48.40 -28.66
C ALA A 11 -9.12 -47.93 -28.18
N ALA A 12 -8.33 -48.84 -27.59
CA ALA A 12 -6.87 -48.81 -27.62
C ALA A 12 -6.34 -50.21 -27.26
N LEU A 13 -5.49 -50.74 -28.13
CA LEU A 13 -4.95 -52.10 -28.19
C LEU A 13 -3.71 -52.30 -27.28
N PRO A 14 -3.28 -53.56 -27.02
CA PRO A 14 -2.26 -53.93 -26.04
C PRO A 14 -0.96 -54.54 -26.65
N VAL A 15 -0.13 -55.15 -25.76
CA VAL A 15 0.97 -56.15 -25.95
C VAL A 15 2.39 -55.54 -25.85
N ILE A 16 3.13 -55.63 -24.73
CA ILE A 16 3.83 -56.76 -24.01
C ILE A 16 5.17 -57.20 -24.66
N LYS A 17 6.28 -57.09 -23.91
CA LYS A 17 7.21 -58.21 -23.62
C LYS A 17 8.18 -57.95 -22.46
N GLU A 18 8.50 -59.05 -21.78
CA GLU A 18 9.10 -59.25 -20.45
C GLU A 18 10.63 -59.18 -20.37
N GLY A 19 11.14 -59.10 -19.13
CA GLY A 19 12.51 -59.49 -18.73
C GLY A 19 12.65 -59.58 -17.19
N ILE A 20 13.23 -60.67 -16.69
CA ILE A 20 13.11 -61.25 -15.34
C ILE A 20 14.38 -61.02 -14.48
N LEU A 21 14.24 -60.87 -13.13
CA LEU A 21 14.93 -61.60 -12.03
C LEU A 21 15.37 -60.78 -10.79
N ASN A 22 14.76 -61.17 -9.64
CA ASN A 22 15.25 -61.38 -8.26
C ASN A 22 16.23 -60.44 -7.54
N GLY A 23 15.86 -60.07 -6.30
CA GLY A 23 16.78 -59.65 -5.24
C GLY A 23 16.05 -59.16 -3.97
N SER A 24 16.00 -60.01 -2.95
CA SER A 24 15.47 -59.79 -1.59
C SER A 24 16.23 -58.76 -0.76
N TYR A 25 15.57 -58.04 0.16
CA TYR A 25 15.97 -57.82 1.57
C TYR A 25 14.90 -56.96 2.31
N ALA A 26 14.45 -57.43 3.48
CA ALA A 26 13.74 -56.68 4.53
C ALA A 26 14.77 -56.27 5.62
N PRO A 27 14.51 -55.43 6.66
CA PRO A 27 13.33 -55.50 7.54
C PRO A 27 12.80 -54.20 8.22
N GLU A 28 11.71 -54.40 8.97
CA GLU A 28 11.27 -53.81 10.26
C GLU A 28 11.06 -52.29 10.48
N LEU A 29 9.83 -51.95 10.94
CA LEU A 29 9.59 -50.92 11.95
C LEU A 29 8.55 -51.40 12.97
N ALA A 30 8.92 -51.33 14.25
CA ALA A 30 8.10 -51.65 15.41
C ALA A 30 7.71 -50.39 16.20
N ASN A 31 6.59 -50.51 16.94
CA ASN A 31 6.18 -49.78 18.15
C ASN A 31 5.82 -48.28 18.02
N THR A 32 4.66 -47.82 18.52
CA THR A 32 4.31 -47.85 19.96
C THR A 32 2.80 -47.65 20.24
N ASN A 33 2.30 -48.50 21.14
CA ASN A 33 1.44 -48.26 22.32
C ASN A 33 0.09 -47.50 22.23
N ARG A 34 -0.96 -48.34 22.30
CA ARG A 34 -2.24 -48.08 22.99
C ARG A 34 -2.07 -48.21 24.52
N LYS A 35 -2.82 -47.43 25.30
CA LYS A 35 -3.24 -47.83 26.67
C LYS A 35 -4.71 -47.46 26.93
N ARG A 36 -5.39 -48.38 27.62
CA ARG A 36 -6.84 -48.56 27.80
C ARG A 36 -7.42 -47.79 28.99
N LYS A 37 -8.73 -47.52 28.86
CA LYS A 37 -9.86 -47.49 29.82
C LYS A 37 -9.60 -47.74 31.32
N ASN A 38 -10.38 -47.06 32.16
CA ASN A 38 -11.10 -47.68 33.27
C ASN A 38 -12.53 -47.10 33.43
N ILE A 39 -13.40 -47.96 33.95
CA ILE A 39 -14.86 -47.90 34.13
C ILE A 39 -15.16 -47.74 35.63
N THR A 40 -16.25 -47.07 36.01
CA THR A 40 -17.19 -47.51 37.07
C THR A 40 -18.53 -46.75 37.01
N THR A 41 -19.57 -47.46 37.42
CA THR A 41 -21.03 -47.26 37.33
C THR A 41 -21.63 -46.96 38.71
N GLU A 42 -22.85 -46.39 38.77
CA GLU A 42 -23.97 -46.55 39.76
C GLU A 42 -24.90 -45.30 39.68
N GLU A 43 -26.16 -45.41 39.23
CA GLU A 43 -27.44 -45.60 40.00
C GLU A 43 -27.79 -44.35 40.87
N GLU A 44 -28.98 -43.72 40.95
CA GLU A 44 -30.43 -44.00 40.77
C GLU A 44 -31.21 -42.65 40.70
N GLU A 45 -32.45 -42.64 40.18
CA GLU A 45 -33.47 -41.55 40.25
C GLU A 45 -34.38 -41.72 41.52
N PRO A 46 -35.31 -40.82 41.97
CA PRO A 46 -36.21 -39.93 41.18
C PRO A 46 -36.71 -38.57 41.77
N GLN A 47 -37.40 -37.80 40.89
CA GLN A 47 -38.53 -36.84 41.08
C GLN A 47 -38.40 -35.50 41.87
N SER A 48 -38.62 -34.35 41.19
CA SER A 48 -39.94 -33.63 41.16
C SER A 48 -39.89 -32.20 40.56
N ASN A 49 -40.90 -31.91 39.73
CA ASN A 49 -41.54 -30.63 39.35
C ASN A 49 -40.74 -29.31 39.10
N GLY A 50 -40.91 -28.77 37.88
CA GLY A 50 -41.51 -27.43 37.74
C GLY A 50 -40.83 -26.41 36.81
N LYS A 51 -41.51 -26.14 35.68
CA LYS A 51 -41.65 -24.87 34.94
C LYS A 51 -40.68 -24.53 33.78
N ASP A 52 -41.33 -24.14 32.69
CA ASP A 52 -40.87 -23.64 31.40
C ASP A 52 -39.80 -22.52 31.46
N ALA A 53 -38.83 -22.61 30.55
CA ALA A 53 -38.14 -21.45 29.98
C ALA A 53 -37.60 -21.80 28.57
N GLY A 54 -37.89 -20.94 27.60
CA GLY A 54 -37.75 -21.16 26.15
C GLY A 54 -36.32 -21.29 25.59
N PRO A 55 -36.18 -21.33 24.24
CA PRO A 55 -34.96 -21.76 23.57
C PRO A 55 -33.78 -20.81 23.83
N SER A 56 -32.72 -21.38 24.39
CA SER A 56 -31.43 -20.72 24.64
C SER A 56 -30.64 -20.54 23.35
N THR A 57 -30.47 -19.28 22.92
CA THR A 57 -29.53 -18.91 21.85
C THR A 57 -28.08 -19.14 22.29
N PRO A 58 -27.22 -19.77 21.46
CA PRO A 58 -25.84 -20.03 21.81
C PRO A 58 -25.04 -18.73 21.94
N LYS A 59 -24.36 -18.55 23.08
CA LYS A 59 -23.41 -17.44 23.31
C LYS A 59 -22.29 -17.50 22.27
N ARG A 60 -22.29 -16.54 21.34
CA ARG A 60 -21.19 -16.26 20.41
C ARG A 60 -19.88 -16.13 21.21
N LYS A 61 -18.96 -17.08 21.06
CA LYS A 61 -17.58 -16.96 21.56
C LYS A 61 -17.01 -15.63 21.06
N ARG A 62 -16.71 -14.70 21.97
CA ARG A 62 -15.89 -13.53 21.67
C ARG A 62 -14.57 -14.04 21.10
N ALA A 63 -14.26 -13.64 19.87
CA ALA A 63 -12.94 -13.88 19.30
C ALA A 63 -11.87 -13.35 20.26
N ALA A 64 -10.90 -14.19 20.59
CA ALA A 64 -9.75 -13.79 21.39
C ALA A 64 -9.05 -12.60 20.71
N LYS A 65 -8.67 -11.59 21.48
CA LYS A 65 -7.81 -10.49 20.98
C LYS A 65 -6.53 -11.11 20.45
N SER A 66 -6.23 -10.88 19.18
CA SER A 66 -4.95 -11.24 18.55
C SER A 66 -3.79 -10.66 19.37
N THR A 67 -2.89 -11.53 19.83
CA THR A 67 -1.63 -11.18 20.52
C THR A 67 -0.51 -10.84 19.53
N ILE A 68 -0.76 -11.02 18.23
CA ILE A 68 0.23 -10.79 17.18
C ILE A 68 0.10 -9.32 16.71
N PRO A 69 1.20 -8.56 16.67
CA PRO A 69 1.20 -7.20 16.14
C PRO A 69 0.73 -7.22 14.68
N PRO A 70 0.01 -6.17 14.23
CA PRO A 70 -0.43 -6.11 12.84
C PRO A 70 0.79 -6.11 11.91
N VAL A 71 0.79 -7.00 10.91
CA VAL A 71 1.73 -6.93 9.79
C VAL A 71 1.65 -5.51 9.21
N THR A 72 2.78 -4.90 8.88
CA THR A 72 2.86 -3.53 8.35
C THR A 72 3.02 -3.58 6.83
N PRO A 73 1.93 -3.69 6.03
CA PRO A 73 2.03 -3.80 4.57
C PRO A 73 2.36 -2.47 3.86
N THR A 74 2.76 -1.43 4.60
CA THR A 74 2.99 -0.06 4.11
C THR A 74 3.79 0.02 2.81
N PRO A 75 4.91 -0.71 2.61
CA PRO A 75 5.71 -0.57 1.39
C PRO A 75 4.96 -0.95 0.10
N ALA A 76 4.09 -1.96 0.17
CA ALA A 76 3.36 -2.45 -1.01
C ALA A 76 2.25 -1.49 -1.43
N ALA A 77 1.55 -0.89 -0.47
CA ALA A 77 0.49 0.08 -0.76
C ALA A 77 1.06 1.39 -1.31
N VAL A 78 2.19 1.84 -0.78
CA VAL A 78 2.93 3.01 -1.28
C VAL A 78 3.36 2.79 -2.74
N GLY A 79 3.90 1.61 -3.07
CA GLY A 79 4.36 1.30 -4.42
C GLY A 79 3.27 1.49 -5.48
N LEU A 80 2.04 1.00 -5.25
CA LEU A 80 0.93 1.12 -6.20
C LEU A 80 0.40 2.56 -6.31
N MET A 81 0.46 3.34 -5.22
CA MET A 81 0.05 4.76 -5.22
C MET A 81 1.03 5.64 -5.99
N SER A 82 2.32 5.28 -5.99
CA SER A 82 3.39 6.04 -6.65
C SER A 82 3.69 5.60 -8.07
N GLU A 83 2.90 4.70 -8.66
CA GLU A 83 3.14 4.25 -10.03
C GLU A 83 2.96 5.42 -11.01
N PRO A 84 3.95 5.70 -11.88
CA PRO A 84 3.85 6.76 -12.87
C PRO A 84 2.73 6.47 -13.87
N CYS A 85 2.15 7.54 -14.42
CA CYS A 85 1.14 7.39 -15.47
C CYS A 85 1.77 6.75 -16.71
N SER A 86 1.28 5.58 -17.13
CA SER A 86 1.73 4.93 -18.37
C SER A 86 0.92 5.49 -19.54
N SER A 87 1.57 6.22 -20.45
CA SER A 87 0.95 6.63 -21.71
C SER A 87 0.94 5.44 -22.69
N PRO A 88 -0.19 5.13 -23.35
CA PRO A 88 -0.21 4.07 -24.36
C PRO A 88 0.72 4.44 -25.53
N GLY A 89 1.62 3.51 -25.90
CA GLY A 89 2.49 3.62 -27.07
C GLY A 89 3.95 4.03 -26.84
N VAL A 90 4.35 4.39 -25.61
CA VAL A 90 5.77 4.67 -25.30
C VAL A 90 6.43 3.38 -24.79
N LYS A 91 7.09 2.66 -25.70
CA LYS A 91 7.87 1.44 -25.37
C LYS A 91 9.20 1.71 -24.67
N ASP A 92 9.62 2.98 -24.60
CA ASP A 92 10.79 3.36 -23.84
C ASP A 92 10.35 3.74 -22.43
N GLY A 93 10.64 2.87 -21.46
CA GLY A 93 10.57 3.17 -20.02
C GLY A 93 11.55 4.26 -19.57
N THR A 94 11.94 5.15 -20.48
CA THR A 94 12.75 6.33 -20.23
C THR A 94 11.82 7.39 -19.66
N PRO A 95 11.97 7.77 -18.37
CA PRO A 95 11.24 8.90 -17.82
C PRO A 95 11.44 10.11 -18.73
N PRO A 96 10.44 10.99 -18.89
CA PRO A 96 10.67 12.27 -19.58
C PRO A 96 11.91 12.94 -18.96
N PRO A 97 12.78 13.55 -19.77
CA PRO A 97 14.03 14.11 -19.29
C PRO A 97 13.74 15.05 -18.11
N ALA A 98 14.50 14.90 -17.02
CA ALA A 98 14.27 15.65 -15.80
C ALA A 98 14.45 17.15 -16.04
N VAL A 99 13.34 17.84 -16.34
CA VAL A 99 13.33 19.29 -16.51
C VAL A 99 13.57 19.92 -15.14
N ASN A 100 14.61 20.73 -15.05
CA ASN A 100 14.95 21.37 -13.79
C ASN A 100 13.95 22.50 -13.48
N ARG A 101 13.12 22.28 -12.47
CA ARG A 101 12.02 23.18 -12.06
C ARG A 101 12.30 23.73 -10.67
N LEU A 102 11.69 24.86 -10.35
CA LEU A 102 11.65 25.34 -8.98
C LEU A 102 10.98 24.28 -8.09
N ALA A 103 11.62 23.97 -6.96
CA ALA A 103 11.11 23.03 -5.98
C ALA A 103 10.78 23.76 -4.68
N VAL A 104 9.69 23.34 -4.05
CA VAL A 104 9.23 23.90 -2.77
C VAL A 104 9.00 22.73 -1.83
N PRO A 105 9.70 22.65 -0.69
CA PRO A 105 9.57 21.50 0.21
C PRO A 105 8.14 21.24 0.70
N ASP A 106 7.39 22.32 1.00
CA ASP A 106 6.01 22.25 1.49
C ASP A 106 4.97 22.09 0.36
N GLY A 107 5.41 22.22 -0.89
CA GLY A 107 4.59 22.19 -2.10
C GLY A 107 4.72 20.90 -2.90
N THR A 108 3.88 20.77 -3.92
CA THR A 108 3.91 19.64 -4.85
C THR A 108 5.13 19.76 -5.78
N ASN A 109 5.95 18.70 -5.84
CA ASN A 109 7.14 18.67 -6.70
C ASN A 109 6.99 17.70 -7.90
N ALA A 110 5.91 16.91 -7.93
CA ALA A 110 5.54 16.10 -9.09
C ALA A 110 4.77 16.92 -10.15
N PRO A 111 4.99 16.66 -11.45
CA PRO A 111 4.00 16.94 -12.49
C PRO A 111 2.71 16.19 -12.18
N LEU A 112 1.59 16.89 -12.17
CA LEU A 112 0.29 16.24 -12.02
C LEU A 112 -0.50 16.31 -13.33
N ILE A 113 -1.05 15.17 -13.75
CA ILE A 113 -1.92 15.06 -14.91
C ILE A 113 -3.38 15.22 -14.46
N SER A 114 -4.15 16.05 -15.15
CA SER A 114 -5.60 16.12 -14.99
C SER A 114 -6.22 14.80 -15.44
N PRO A 115 -6.96 14.09 -14.56
CA PRO A 115 -7.46 12.76 -14.88
C PRO A 115 -8.52 12.77 -16.00
N GLU A 116 -9.22 13.90 -16.18
CA GLU A 116 -10.20 14.07 -17.27
C GLU A 116 -9.57 14.61 -18.56
N THR A 117 -8.79 15.70 -18.46
CA THR A 117 -8.32 16.43 -19.65
C THR A 117 -6.92 16.04 -20.11
N ARG A 118 -6.22 15.21 -19.33
CA ARG A 118 -4.78 14.88 -19.48
C ARG A 118 -3.84 16.09 -19.49
N ARG A 119 -4.33 17.28 -19.12
CA ARG A 119 -3.51 18.49 -18.97
C ARG A 119 -2.53 18.35 -17.81
N VAL A 120 -1.26 18.65 -18.05
CA VAL A 120 -0.19 18.63 -17.04
C VAL A 120 -0.14 19.95 -16.26
N VAL A 121 0.01 19.86 -14.94
CA VAL A 121 0.23 20.97 -14.00
C VAL A 121 1.59 20.77 -13.33
N THR A 122 2.49 21.74 -13.50
CA THR A 122 3.87 21.70 -12.97
C THR A 122 4.32 23.04 -12.43
N ASN A 123 5.37 23.03 -11.61
CA ASN A 123 6.10 24.25 -11.25
C ASN A 123 6.77 24.85 -12.51
N LYS A 124 7.05 26.15 -12.46
CA LYS A 124 7.74 26.86 -13.55
C LYS A 124 9.15 26.30 -13.73
N ALA A 125 9.51 26.05 -14.99
CA ALA A 125 10.88 25.73 -15.36
C ALA A 125 11.78 26.96 -15.14
N LEU A 126 13.04 26.72 -14.79
CA LEU A 126 13.99 27.78 -14.39
C LEU A 126 14.24 28.80 -15.52
N ASP A 127 14.30 28.32 -16.76
CA ASP A 127 14.44 29.10 -17.98
C ASP A 127 13.27 30.06 -18.25
N GLN A 128 12.09 29.76 -17.69
CA GLN A 128 10.88 30.59 -17.79
C GLN A 128 10.77 31.62 -16.65
N VAL A 129 11.70 31.65 -15.70
CA VAL A 129 11.72 32.62 -14.61
C VAL A 129 12.41 33.89 -15.07
N SER A 130 11.69 35.01 -15.06
CA SER A 130 12.24 36.31 -15.46
C SER A 130 13.49 36.66 -14.63
N PRO A 131 14.61 37.12 -15.25
CA PRO A 131 15.85 37.46 -14.54
C PRO A 131 15.68 38.55 -13.47
N SER A 132 14.61 39.34 -13.53
CA SER A 132 14.30 40.38 -12.54
C SER A 132 13.53 39.85 -11.31
N LYS A 133 13.12 38.58 -11.33
CA LYS A 133 12.41 37.87 -10.24
C LYS A 133 13.15 36.59 -9.83
N VAL A 134 14.48 36.59 -9.86
CA VAL A 134 15.26 35.43 -9.40
C VAL A 134 14.81 35.08 -7.98
N PRO A 135 14.24 33.89 -7.75
CA PRO A 135 13.85 33.47 -6.43
C PRO A 135 15.10 33.48 -5.55
N LYS A 136 14.98 33.93 -4.30
CA LYS A 136 16.09 33.87 -3.33
C LYS A 136 16.58 32.43 -3.06
N PHE A 137 15.85 31.42 -3.55
CA PHE A 137 16.11 30.00 -3.32
C PHE A 137 16.73 29.34 -4.56
N LYS A 138 17.85 28.64 -4.34
CA LYS A 138 18.56 27.82 -5.35
C LYS A 138 18.03 26.38 -5.45
N THR A 139 16.99 26.07 -4.67
CA THR A 139 16.45 24.71 -4.57
C THR A 139 15.55 24.41 -5.78
N THR A 140 15.85 23.29 -6.41
CA THR A 140 15.28 22.86 -7.70
C THR A 140 15.04 21.35 -7.65
N THR A 141 14.24 20.82 -8.57
CA THR A 141 14.02 19.37 -8.66
C THR A 141 15.32 18.59 -8.92
N GLY A 142 16.35 19.25 -9.44
CA GLY A 142 17.67 18.65 -9.67
C GLY A 142 18.57 18.52 -8.43
N ASN A 143 18.38 19.32 -7.38
CA ASN A 143 19.28 19.36 -6.22
C ASN A 143 18.58 19.28 -4.85
N ILE A 144 17.25 19.30 -4.80
CA ILE A 144 16.50 19.30 -3.53
C ILE A 144 16.75 18.03 -2.70
N LEU A 145 16.99 16.88 -3.35
CA LEU A 145 17.36 15.67 -2.64
C LEU A 145 18.73 15.79 -1.99
N ASP A 146 19.73 16.31 -2.70
CA ASP A 146 21.08 16.47 -2.15
C ASP A 146 21.08 17.43 -0.96
N GLU A 147 20.33 18.54 -1.05
CA GLU A 147 20.10 19.46 0.07
C GLU A 147 19.44 18.75 1.25
N ALA A 148 18.45 17.88 0.99
CA ALA A 148 17.78 17.10 2.02
C ALA A 148 18.71 16.10 2.71
N LEU A 149 19.50 15.34 1.93
CA LEU A 149 20.45 14.36 2.46
C LEU A 149 21.54 15.03 3.30
N ALA A 150 22.09 16.16 2.82
CA ALA A 150 23.06 16.95 3.56
C ALA A 150 22.49 17.46 4.89
N HIS A 151 21.23 17.92 4.90
CA HIS A 151 20.54 18.35 6.11
C HIS A 151 20.31 17.20 7.09
N LEU A 152 19.83 16.05 6.61
CA LEU A 152 19.61 14.85 7.42
C LEU A 152 20.90 14.39 8.11
N ILE A 153 22.02 14.30 7.37
CA ILE A 153 23.32 13.89 7.91
C ILE A 153 23.83 14.91 8.95
N LYS A 154 23.63 16.21 8.68
CA LYS A 154 24.01 17.27 9.61
C LYS A 154 23.24 17.18 10.94
N VAL A 155 21.95 16.87 10.89
CA VAL A 155 21.08 16.77 12.06
C VAL A 155 21.32 15.46 12.82
N GLU A 156 21.49 14.34 12.10
CA GLU A 156 21.69 13.01 12.66
C GLU A 156 22.74 12.23 11.84
N PRO A 157 24.02 12.26 12.24
CA PRO A 157 25.11 11.58 11.54
C PRO A 157 24.92 10.07 11.37
N LYS A 158 24.16 9.41 12.28
CA LYS A 158 23.83 7.98 12.18
C LYS A 158 23.06 7.62 10.91
N LEU A 159 22.45 8.60 10.23
CA LEU A 159 21.76 8.38 8.96
C LEU A 159 22.71 8.17 7.78
N LYS A 160 23.97 8.63 7.85
CA LYS A 160 24.91 8.52 6.73
C LYS A 160 25.05 7.10 6.17
N PRO A 161 25.36 6.05 6.97
CA PRO A 161 25.50 4.69 6.42
C PRO A 161 24.19 4.16 5.81
N ILE A 162 23.03 4.58 6.33
CA ILE A 162 21.72 4.18 5.79
C ILE A 162 21.47 4.87 4.44
N ILE A 163 21.82 6.15 4.33
CA ILE A 163 21.75 6.94 3.09
C ILE A 163 22.65 6.33 2.01
N ASP A 164 23.91 6.03 2.34
CA ASP A 164 24.87 5.46 1.40
C ASP A 164 24.39 4.10 0.84
N ARG A 165 23.69 3.31 1.66
CA ARG A 165 23.18 1.98 1.27
C ARG A 165 21.86 2.03 0.50
N HIS A 166 21.03 3.05 0.71
CA HIS A 166 19.68 3.12 0.18
C HIS A 166 19.40 4.41 -0.60
N PRO A 167 19.77 4.49 -1.89
CA PRO A 167 19.48 5.65 -2.74
C PRO A 167 17.97 5.96 -2.82
N CYS A 168 17.61 7.21 -2.58
CA CYS A 168 16.20 7.64 -2.53
C CYS A 168 15.67 8.02 -3.93
N ARG A 169 15.33 7.02 -4.75
CA ARG A 169 14.76 7.25 -6.10
C ARG A 169 13.48 8.08 -6.09
N VAL A 170 12.65 7.99 -5.04
CA VAL A 170 11.35 8.68 -4.98
C VAL A 170 11.49 10.19 -5.13
N PHE A 171 12.53 10.77 -4.53
CA PHE A 171 12.79 12.20 -4.53
C PHE A 171 14.00 12.57 -5.40
N SER A 172 14.55 11.64 -6.18
CA SER A 172 15.61 11.94 -7.15
C SER A 172 15.07 12.81 -8.28
N PRO A 173 15.93 13.44 -9.11
CA PRO A 173 15.48 14.22 -10.26
C PRO A 173 14.54 13.43 -11.17
N GLU A 174 14.80 12.14 -11.38
CA GLU A 174 13.96 11.24 -12.16
C GLU A 174 12.64 10.97 -11.45
N GLY A 175 12.66 10.69 -10.14
CA GLY A 175 11.45 10.47 -9.35
C GLY A 175 10.55 11.71 -9.24
N LEU A 176 11.12 12.91 -9.30
CA LEU A 176 10.40 14.19 -9.36
C LEU A 176 9.99 14.58 -10.79
N ALA A 177 10.47 13.87 -11.81
CA ALA A 177 10.04 14.03 -13.20
C ALA A 177 8.85 13.13 -13.55
N GLU A 178 8.57 12.10 -12.75
CA GLU A 178 7.43 11.18 -12.93
C GLU A 178 6.10 11.93 -12.93
N GLU A 179 5.34 11.80 -14.01
CA GLU A 179 3.99 12.37 -14.09
C GLU A 179 2.99 11.51 -13.32
N ILE A 180 2.26 12.15 -12.42
CA ILE A 180 1.32 11.49 -11.52
C ILE A 180 -0.11 11.87 -11.90
N ASP A 181 -0.96 10.86 -12.08
CA ASP A 181 -2.41 11.05 -12.16
C ASP A 181 -2.99 10.89 -10.74
N PRO A 182 -3.43 11.98 -10.08
CA PRO A 182 -3.90 11.93 -8.70
C PRO A 182 -5.08 10.97 -8.49
N PHE A 183 -5.98 10.85 -9.46
CA PHE A 183 -7.14 9.97 -9.36
C PHE A 183 -6.68 8.51 -9.39
N ASN A 184 -5.83 8.15 -10.35
CA ASN A 184 -5.22 6.82 -10.43
C ASN A 184 -4.46 6.46 -9.14
N SER A 185 -3.61 7.36 -8.63
CA SER A 185 -2.84 7.14 -7.41
C SER A 185 -3.75 6.88 -6.20
N LEU A 186 -4.80 7.68 -6.01
CA LEU A 186 -5.73 7.53 -4.89
C LEU A 186 -6.58 6.26 -5.01
N VAL A 187 -7.09 5.94 -6.20
CA VAL A 187 -7.83 4.68 -6.45
C VAL A 187 -6.93 3.47 -6.21
N SER A 188 -5.70 3.49 -6.74
CA SER A 188 -4.69 2.46 -6.50
C SER A 188 -4.41 2.29 -5.01
N GLY A 189 -4.38 3.40 -4.28
CA GLY A 189 -4.29 3.41 -2.82
C GLY A 189 -5.44 2.69 -2.13
N ILE A 190 -6.68 2.98 -2.51
CA ILE A 190 -7.89 2.31 -2.00
C ILE A 190 -7.86 0.81 -2.31
N ILE A 191 -7.48 0.44 -3.54
CA ILE A 191 -7.37 -0.96 -3.99
C ILE A 191 -6.39 -1.74 -3.10
N SER A 192 -5.26 -1.12 -2.76
CA SER A 192 -4.16 -1.77 -2.01
C SER A 192 -4.45 -2.00 -0.53
N GLN A 193 -5.48 -1.37 0.04
CA GLN A 193 -5.78 -1.48 1.47
C GLN A 193 -6.08 -2.93 1.89
N GLN A 194 -5.43 -3.41 2.96
CA GLN A 194 -5.70 -4.72 3.58
C GLN A 194 -5.55 -5.93 2.64
N VAL A 195 -4.73 -5.83 1.59
CA VAL A 195 -4.42 -6.93 0.67
C VAL A 195 -2.91 -6.99 0.40
N SER A 196 -2.41 -8.11 -0.13
CA SER A 196 -1.01 -8.21 -0.55
C SER A 196 -0.76 -7.35 -1.80
N GLY A 197 0.49 -6.96 -2.06
CA GLY A 197 0.86 -6.22 -3.28
C GLY A 197 0.49 -6.96 -4.57
N ALA A 198 0.67 -8.29 -4.60
CA ALA A 198 0.27 -9.12 -5.73
C ALA A 198 -1.25 -9.11 -5.95
N ALA A 199 -2.04 -9.19 -4.88
CA ALA A 199 -3.49 -9.09 -4.96
C ALA A 199 -3.94 -7.70 -5.41
N ALA A 200 -3.32 -6.63 -4.89
CA ALA A 200 -3.60 -5.26 -5.29
C ALA A 200 -3.33 -5.04 -6.79
N LYS A 201 -2.19 -5.52 -7.30
CA LYS A 201 -1.83 -5.47 -8.72
C LYS A 201 -2.83 -6.22 -9.59
N SER A 202 -3.25 -7.41 -9.18
CA SER A 202 -4.26 -8.19 -9.90
C SER A 202 -5.62 -7.49 -9.95
N ILE A 203 -6.08 -6.93 -8.82
CA ILE A 203 -7.35 -6.19 -8.75
C ILE A 203 -7.27 -4.92 -9.60
N LYS A 204 -6.17 -4.16 -9.54
CA LYS A 204 -5.96 -2.95 -10.37
C LYS A 204 -6.01 -3.30 -11.86
N ALA A 205 -5.30 -4.34 -12.30
CA ALA A 205 -5.32 -4.77 -13.70
C ALA A 205 -6.73 -5.12 -14.18
N LYS A 206 -7.50 -5.89 -13.38
CA LYS A 206 -8.90 -6.20 -13.71
C LYS A 206 -9.79 -4.97 -13.71
N PHE A 207 -9.58 -4.04 -12.76
CA PHE A 207 -10.33 -2.79 -12.69
C PHE A 207 -10.11 -1.96 -13.95
N VAL A 208 -8.87 -1.79 -14.39
CA VAL A 208 -8.56 -1.06 -15.63
C VAL A 208 -9.17 -1.76 -16.85
N ALA A 209 -9.09 -3.10 -16.91
CA ALA A 209 -9.65 -3.87 -18.03
C ALA A 209 -11.18 -3.68 -18.21
N LEU A 210 -11.94 -3.39 -17.14
CA LEU A 210 -13.37 -3.10 -17.24
C LEU A 210 -13.69 -1.91 -18.17
N PHE A 211 -12.75 -0.98 -18.30
CA PHE A 211 -12.91 0.25 -19.07
C PHE A 211 -12.16 0.22 -20.41
N ASN A 212 -11.58 -0.93 -20.76
CA ASN A 212 -10.85 -1.14 -22.01
C ASN A 212 -11.37 -2.40 -22.73
N PRO A 213 -12.69 -2.58 -22.93
CA PRO A 213 -13.27 -3.84 -23.41
C PRO A 213 -12.83 -4.22 -24.83
N ASP A 214 -12.52 -3.23 -25.66
CA ASP A 214 -12.15 -3.43 -27.07
C ASP A 214 -10.63 -3.57 -27.26
N ILE A 215 -9.83 -3.59 -26.18
CA ILE A 215 -8.37 -3.65 -26.23
C ILE A 215 -7.91 -5.00 -25.66
N GLU A 216 -7.51 -5.91 -26.55
CA GLU A 216 -7.02 -7.24 -26.15
C GLU A 216 -5.67 -7.19 -25.43
N ASP A 217 -4.76 -6.31 -25.85
CA ASP A 217 -3.42 -6.17 -25.27
C ASP A 217 -3.45 -5.36 -23.97
N PRO A 218 -3.22 -5.96 -22.78
CA PRO A 218 -3.26 -5.25 -21.52
C PRO A 218 -2.18 -4.17 -21.37
N SER A 219 -1.14 -4.18 -22.21
CA SER A 219 -0.10 -3.15 -22.20
C SER A 219 -0.58 -1.82 -22.79
N LEU A 220 -1.69 -1.84 -23.55
CA LEU A 220 -2.32 -0.66 -24.13
C LEU A 220 -3.48 -0.13 -23.28
N HIS A 221 -3.82 -0.80 -22.18
CA HIS A 221 -4.90 -0.38 -21.30
C HIS A 221 -4.60 0.97 -20.63
N VAL A 222 -5.59 1.85 -20.65
CA VAL A 222 -5.51 3.17 -20.03
C VAL A 222 -6.36 3.20 -18.78
N PHE A 223 -5.83 3.81 -17.72
CA PHE A 223 -6.58 4.00 -16.48
C PHE A 223 -7.83 4.86 -16.72
N PRO A 224 -9.02 4.46 -16.24
CA PRO A 224 -10.26 5.16 -16.53
C PRO A 224 -10.28 6.56 -15.94
N THR A 225 -10.98 7.45 -16.63
CA THR A 225 -11.29 8.79 -16.14
C THR A 225 -12.33 8.75 -15.02
N PRO A 226 -12.42 9.78 -14.16
CA PRO A 226 -13.46 9.87 -13.15
C PRO A 226 -14.88 9.77 -13.74
N SER A 227 -15.15 10.45 -14.85
CA SER A 227 -16.43 10.39 -15.57
C SER A 227 -16.81 8.95 -15.97
N GLN A 228 -15.89 8.19 -16.58
CA GLN A 228 -16.13 6.79 -16.91
C GLN A 228 -16.45 5.92 -15.68
N VAL A 229 -15.77 6.18 -14.55
CA VAL A 229 -16.04 5.45 -13.30
C VAL A 229 -17.41 5.84 -12.72
N CYS A 230 -17.82 7.10 -12.82
CA CYS A 230 -19.14 7.58 -12.41
C CYS A 230 -20.28 6.90 -13.19
N ASP A 231 -20.06 6.59 -14.47
CA ASP A 231 -21.05 5.90 -15.31
C ASP A 231 -21.17 4.39 -15.00
N SER A 232 -20.33 3.87 -14.11
CA SER A 232 -20.33 2.44 -13.73
C SER A 232 -21.15 2.18 -12.47
N SER A 233 -21.81 1.02 -12.42
CA SER A 233 -22.48 0.57 -11.20
C SER A 233 -21.50 -0.09 -10.22
N ILE A 234 -21.84 -0.08 -8.93
CA ILE A 234 -21.06 -0.75 -7.89
C ILE A 234 -20.91 -2.25 -8.18
N GLU A 235 -21.94 -2.89 -8.72
CA GLU A 235 -21.95 -4.30 -9.10
C GLU A 235 -20.88 -4.59 -10.17
N VAL A 236 -20.78 -3.72 -11.18
CA VAL A 236 -19.76 -3.82 -12.24
C VAL A 236 -18.36 -3.65 -11.64
N LEU A 237 -18.13 -2.61 -10.85
CA LEU A 237 -16.81 -2.35 -10.24
C LEU A 237 -16.33 -3.52 -9.37
N ARG A 238 -17.27 -4.22 -8.70
CA ARG A 238 -16.96 -5.39 -7.89
C ARG A 238 -16.50 -6.60 -8.70
N THR A 239 -16.86 -6.71 -9.97
CA THR A 239 -16.40 -7.82 -10.84
C THR A 239 -14.86 -7.81 -11.01
N ALA A 240 -14.20 -6.67 -10.81
CA ALA A 240 -12.74 -6.57 -10.77
C ALA A 240 -12.08 -7.16 -9.51
N GLY A 241 -12.87 -7.58 -8.51
CA GLY A 241 -12.37 -8.09 -7.23
C GLY A 241 -12.35 -7.06 -6.09
N LEU A 242 -13.02 -5.91 -6.28
CA LEU A 242 -13.24 -4.94 -5.20
C LEU A 242 -14.26 -5.47 -4.19
N SER A 243 -14.05 -5.14 -2.91
CA SER A 243 -15.13 -5.28 -1.92
C SER A 243 -16.20 -4.22 -2.14
N GLN A 244 -17.41 -4.44 -1.59
CA GLN A 244 -18.48 -3.43 -1.62
C GLN A 244 -17.98 -2.04 -1.21
N ARG A 245 -17.31 -1.97 -0.05
CA ARG A 245 -16.80 -0.71 0.50
C ARG A 245 -15.79 -0.07 -0.43
N LYS A 246 -14.83 -0.83 -0.98
CA LYS A 246 -13.83 -0.28 -1.90
C LYS A 246 -14.46 0.24 -3.19
N ALA A 247 -15.44 -0.48 -3.75
CA ALA A 247 -16.18 0.00 -4.92
C ALA A 247 -16.90 1.32 -4.62
N GLU A 248 -17.58 1.43 -3.48
CA GLU A 248 -18.25 2.67 -3.07
C GLU A 248 -17.25 3.81 -2.79
N TYR A 249 -16.06 3.51 -2.28
CA TYR A 249 -15.02 4.52 -2.05
C TYR A 249 -14.43 5.03 -3.37
N VAL A 250 -14.18 4.14 -4.32
CA VAL A 250 -13.70 4.48 -5.66
C VAL A 250 -14.74 5.32 -6.40
N LEU A 251 -16.01 4.93 -6.36
CA LEU A 251 -17.10 5.69 -6.98
C LEU A 251 -17.24 7.08 -6.34
N GLY A 252 -17.29 7.17 -5.01
CA GLY A 252 -17.38 8.47 -4.33
C GLY A 252 -16.16 9.37 -4.53
N LEU A 253 -14.98 8.80 -4.75
CA LEU A 253 -13.79 9.55 -5.17
C LEU A 253 -13.94 10.07 -6.60
N ALA A 254 -14.43 9.24 -7.51
CA ALA A 254 -14.68 9.62 -8.91
C ALA A 254 -15.68 10.76 -9.00
N GLU A 255 -16.79 10.70 -8.25
CA GLU A 255 -17.81 11.76 -8.18
C GLU A 255 -17.21 13.11 -7.75
N LYS A 256 -16.29 13.11 -6.77
CA LYS A 256 -15.63 14.33 -6.29
C LYS A 256 -14.66 14.93 -7.31
N PHE A 257 -13.96 14.09 -8.06
CA PHE A 257 -13.13 14.57 -9.19
C PHE A 257 -13.99 15.07 -10.35
N HIS A 258 -15.06 14.34 -10.68
CA HIS A 258 -15.96 14.66 -11.79
C HIS A 258 -16.72 15.96 -11.56
N SER A 259 -17.21 16.20 -10.34
CA SER A 259 -17.88 17.44 -9.93
C SER A 259 -16.93 18.65 -9.77
N GLY A 260 -15.61 18.42 -9.77
CA GLY A 260 -14.60 19.46 -9.55
C GLY A 260 -14.35 19.84 -8.08
N GLU A 261 -15.01 19.18 -7.11
CA GLU A 261 -14.71 19.35 -5.67
C GLU A 261 -13.24 18.99 -5.38
N LEU A 262 -12.75 17.93 -6.03
CA LEU A 262 -11.33 17.60 -6.10
C LEU A 262 -10.83 17.88 -7.51
N SER A 263 -9.71 18.59 -7.63
CA SER A 263 -9.07 18.85 -8.91
C SER A 263 -7.55 18.79 -8.79
N THR A 264 -6.89 18.48 -9.90
CA THR A 264 -5.43 18.47 -9.98
C THR A 264 -4.84 19.85 -9.63
N SER A 265 -5.47 20.94 -10.05
CA SER A 265 -5.02 22.30 -9.73
C SER A 265 -5.09 22.59 -8.23
N MET A 266 -6.15 22.13 -7.56
CA MET A 266 -6.30 22.25 -6.11
C MET A 266 -5.23 21.44 -5.39
N LEU A 267 -5.07 20.15 -5.72
CA LEU A 267 -4.08 19.27 -5.08
C LEU A 267 -2.64 19.77 -5.29
N PHE A 268 -2.37 20.38 -6.44
CA PHE A 268 -1.07 20.96 -6.76
C PHE A 268 -0.75 22.16 -5.86
N SER A 269 -1.69 23.10 -5.73
CA SER A 269 -1.45 24.45 -5.19
C SER A 269 -1.78 24.60 -3.70
N ALA A 270 -2.65 23.75 -3.17
CA ALA A 270 -3.14 23.84 -1.80
C ALA A 270 -2.07 23.48 -0.77
N SER A 271 -2.17 24.03 0.44
CA SER A 271 -1.37 23.64 1.60
C SER A 271 -1.62 22.17 1.98
N TYR A 272 -0.75 21.60 2.83
CA TYR A 272 -0.95 20.22 3.27
C TYR A 272 -2.26 20.06 4.05
N ASP A 273 -2.58 21.02 4.92
CA ASP A 273 -3.79 20.97 5.74
C ASP A 273 -5.05 21.03 4.88
N GLU A 274 -5.07 21.85 3.83
CA GLU A 274 -6.18 21.87 2.88
C GLU A 274 -6.31 20.57 2.09
N VAL A 275 -5.20 19.99 1.63
CA VAL A 275 -5.20 18.68 0.95
C VAL A 275 -5.72 17.59 1.90
N LEU A 276 -5.27 17.61 3.16
CA LEU A 276 -5.74 16.70 4.20
C LEU A 276 -7.25 16.84 4.39
N ASP A 277 -7.72 18.05 4.65
CA ASP A 277 -9.13 18.35 4.92
C ASP A 277 -10.05 17.94 3.77
N GLN A 278 -9.63 18.10 2.52
CA GLN A 278 -10.43 17.68 1.37
C GLN A 278 -10.41 16.17 1.17
N LEU A 279 -9.23 15.52 1.26
CA LEU A 279 -9.13 14.09 0.98
C LEU A 279 -9.74 13.23 2.09
N ILE A 280 -9.70 13.64 3.36
CA ILE A 280 -10.34 12.86 4.45
C ILE A 280 -11.88 12.83 4.35
N LYS A 281 -12.49 13.76 3.59
CA LYS A 281 -13.94 13.72 3.32
C LYS A 281 -14.30 12.59 2.35
N VAL A 282 -13.34 12.06 1.61
CA VAL A 282 -13.52 10.86 0.79
C VAL A 282 -13.59 9.66 1.71
N ARG A 283 -14.75 9.00 1.75
CA ARG A 283 -14.91 7.77 2.55
C ARG A 283 -13.90 6.73 2.09
N GLY A 284 -13.13 6.18 3.03
CA GLY A 284 -12.05 5.22 2.74
C GLY A 284 -10.64 5.82 2.70
N LEU A 285 -10.51 7.15 2.69
CA LEU A 285 -9.23 7.83 2.87
C LEU A 285 -9.12 8.34 4.31
N GLY A 286 -8.20 7.76 5.07
CA GLY A 286 -7.81 8.26 6.39
C GLY A 286 -6.56 9.13 6.32
N LYS A 287 -6.25 9.83 7.43
CA LYS A 287 -5.05 10.68 7.56
C LYS A 287 -3.78 10.00 7.04
N TRP A 288 -3.52 8.76 7.43
CA TRP A 288 -2.36 8.00 6.95
C TRP A 288 -2.32 7.85 5.43
N SER A 289 -3.45 7.54 4.79
CA SER A 289 -3.50 7.42 3.31
C SER A 289 -3.23 8.76 2.63
N VAL A 290 -3.71 9.86 3.21
CA VAL A 290 -3.44 11.20 2.69
C VAL A 290 -1.98 11.59 2.88
N GLU A 291 -1.37 11.25 4.01
CA GLU A 291 0.07 11.45 4.25
C GLU A 291 0.91 10.66 3.24
N MET A 292 0.56 9.39 2.96
CA MET A 292 1.24 8.59 1.94
C MET A 292 1.06 9.21 0.55
N PHE A 293 -0.15 9.65 0.20
CA PHE A 293 -0.40 10.32 -1.07
C PHE A 293 0.36 11.65 -1.19
N ALA A 294 0.39 12.48 -0.14
CA ALA A 294 1.12 13.74 -0.13
C ALA A 294 2.63 13.53 -0.27
N CYS A 295 3.18 12.52 0.42
CA CYS A 295 4.60 12.17 0.36
C CYS A 295 4.99 11.57 -1.01
N PHE A 296 4.22 10.63 -1.54
CA PHE A 296 4.63 9.82 -2.69
C PHE A 296 3.96 10.19 -4.01
N GLY A 297 2.70 10.61 -3.98
CA GLY A 297 1.97 11.08 -5.16
C GLY A 297 2.26 12.55 -5.45
N LEU A 298 2.17 13.43 -4.44
CA LEU A 298 2.48 14.86 -4.62
C LEU A 298 3.98 15.17 -4.49
N LYS A 299 4.78 14.21 -4.04
CA LYS A 299 6.24 14.36 -3.80
C LYS A 299 6.55 15.57 -2.91
N ARG A 300 5.71 15.82 -1.89
CA ARG A 300 5.97 16.86 -0.88
C ARG A 300 7.09 16.39 0.03
N MET A 301 8.04 17.28 0.32
CA MET A 301 9.25 16.94 1.07
C MET A 301 9.07 17.04 2.58
N ASP A 302 8.00 17.72 3.06
CA ASP A 302 7.77 17.97 4.49
C ASP A 302 6.51 17.28 5.07
N ILE A 303 6.32 16.00 4.76
CA ILE A 303 5.25 15.17 5.31
C ILE A 303 5.81 14.20 6.36
N PHE A 304 5.06 13.98 7.44
CA PHE A 304 5.48 13.07 8.50
C PHE A 304 4.30 12.33 9.13
N SER A 305 4.30 11.00 9.03
CA SER A 305 3.22 10.15 9.56
C SER A 305 3.59 9.56 10.92
N THR A 306 3.09 10.16 12.00
CA THR A 306 3.22 9.58 13.35
C THR A 306 2.41 8.30 13.53
N GLY A 307 1.38 8.10 12.70
CA GLY A 307 0.50 6.93 12.75
C GLY A 307 1.06 5.69 12.06
N ASP A 308 2.12 5.82 11.26
CA ASP A 308 2.72 4.68 10.56
C ASP A 308 3.59 3.83 11.51
N LEU A 309 3.25 2.55 11.65
CA LEU A 309 3.96 1.64 12.55
C LEU A 309 5.37 1.32 12.08
N GLY A 310 5.63 1.33 10.76
CA GLY A 310 6.96 1.11 10.20
C GLY A 310 7.87 2.29 10.49
N VAL A 311 7.37 3.52 10.32
CA VAL A 311 8.08 4.75 10.70
C VAL A 311 8.34 4.78 12.21
N GLN A 312 7.33 4.46 13.03
CA GLN A 312 7.49 4.33 14.48
C GLN A 312 8.59 3.35 14.87
N ARG A 313 8.63 2.18 14.22
CA ARG A 313 9.63 1.15 14.48
C ARG A 313 11.02 1.60 14.06
N GLY A 314 11.16 2.15 12.85
CA GLY A 314 12.42 2.68 12.34
C GLY A 314 12.99 3.81 13.20
N MET A 315 12.15 4.73 13.68
CA MET A 315 12.58 5.75 14.63
C MET A 315 12.98 5.16 15.98
N ALA A 316 12.23 4.20 16.49
CA ALA A 316 12.58 3.55 17.74
C ALA A 316 13.94 2.84 17.63
N ALA A 317 14.19 2.14 16.52
CA ALA A 317 15.48 1.57 16.20
C ALA A 317 16.57 2.65 16.19
N LEU A 318 16.43 3.71 15.38
CA LEU A 318 17.41 4.80 15.28
C LEU A 318 17.77 5.41 16.64
N MET A 319 16.78 5.52 17.54
CA MET A 319 16.96 6.02 18.90
C MET A 319 17.50 4.98 19.90
N GLY A 320 18.00 3.83 19.44
CA GLY A 320 18.59 2.77 20.25
C GLY A 320 17.56 2.01 21.11
N ARG A 321 16.28 2.01 20.73
CA ARG A 321 15.24 1.31 21.49
C ARG A 321 15.09 -0.13 21.04
N ASP A 322 14.71 -0.97 22.00
CA ASP A 322 14.35 -2.36 21.73
C ASP A 322 13.04 -2.45 20.92
N VAL A 323 13.18 -2.66 19.62
CA VAL A 323 12.06 -2.81 18.67
C VAL A 323 11.31 -4.13 18.80
N ASN A 324 11.77 -5.06 19.64
CA ASN A 324 10.99 -6.26 19.97
C ASN A 324 9.94 -5.98 21.05
N LYS A 325 10.06 -4.84 21.75
CA LYS A 325 9.14 -4.43 22.83
C LYS A 325 8.09 -3.46 22.31
N LEU A 326 7.06 -3.98 21.66
CA LEU A 326 5.89 -3.18 21.31
C LEU A 326 5.03 -2.93 22.56
N LYS A 327 4.90 -1.67 22.97
CA LYS A 327 4.13 -1.32 24.17
C LYS A 327 2.64 -1.22 23.82
N ASN A 328 1.79 -1.80 24.67
CA ASN A 328 0.37 -1.46 24.71
C ASN A 328 0.24 0.00 25.15
N GLY A 329 -0.05 0.90 24.21
CA GLY A 329 -0.33 2.30 24.50
C GLY A 329 -1.60 2.46 25.31
N LYS A 330 -1.76 3.63 25.95
CA LYS A 330 -3.03 4.03 26.56
C LYS A 330 -4.16 3.89 25.53
N GLY A 331 -5.18 3.11 25.85
CA GLY A 331 -6.28 2.78 24.93
C GLY A 331 -6.10 1.49 24.09
N GLY A 332 -5.08 0.68 24.36
CA GLY A 332 -4.89 -0.62 23.69
C GLY A 332 -4.32 -0.54 22.27
N LYS A 333 -3.78 0.61 21.87
CA LYS A 333 -3.08 0.79 20.59
C LYS A 333 -1.60 0.45 20.77
N TRP A 334 -1.10 -0.47 19.95
CA TRP A 334 0.33 -0.79 19.88
C TRP A 334 1.14 0.41 19.39
N LYS A 335 2.26 0.73 20.06
CA LYS A 335 3.17 1.80 19.62
C LYS A 335 4.63 1.56 20.04
N TYR A 336 5.56 1.94 19.18
CA TYR A 336 7.01 1.92 19.48
C TYR A 336 7.50 3.23 20.10
N MET A 337 6.86 4.35 19.72
CA MET A 337 7.20 5.69 20.16
C MET A 337 5.91 6.50 20.37
N SER A 338 5.94 7.53 21.23
CA SER A 338 4.77 8.41 21.38
C SER A 338 4.73 9.44 20.25
N GLU A 339 3.54 9.81 19.78
CA GLU A 339 3.39 10.81 18.70
C GLU A 339 4.10 12.14 19.03
N LYS A 340 3.99 12.61 20.28
CA LYS A 340 4.67 13.82 20.76
C LYS A 340 6.18 13.73 20.59
N GLU A 341 6.76 12.60 20.97
CA GLU A 341 8.20 12.37 20.90
C GLU A 341 8.66 12.22 19.44
N MET A 342 7.91 11.48 18.61
CA MET A 342 8.19 11.40 17.18
C MET A 342 8.20 12.78 16.54
N GLN A 343 7.22 13.62 16.87
CA GLN A 343 7.13 14.97 16.33
C GLN A 343 8.33 15.83 16.74
N GLN A 344 8.73 15.79 18.02
CA GLN A 344 9.90 16.53 18.52
C GLN A 344 11.21 16.14 17.82
N ILE A 345 11.38 14.85 17.49
CA ILE A 345 12.54 14.37 16.74
C ILE A 345 12.42 14.79 15.27
N ALA A 346 11.28 14.53 14.64
CA ALA A 346 11.01 14.82 13.23
C ALA A 346 11.09 16.32 12.91
N ASP A 347 10.73 17.21 13.84
CA ASP A 347 10.77 18.67 13.64
C ASP A 347 12.18 19.18 13.32
N LYS A 348 13.24 18.51 13.79
CA LYS A 348 14.63 18.86 13.47
C LYS A 348 14.96 18.63 11.99
N PHE A 349 14.22 17.75 11.33
CA PHE A 349 14.41 17.39 9.92
C PHE A 349 13.59 18.25 8.97
N LYS A 350 12.83 19.24 9.46
CA LYS A 350 12.18 20.21 8.58
C LYS A 350 13.22 20.96 7.73
N PRO A 351 12.93 21.23 6.45
CA PRO A 351 11.67 20.96 5.73
C PRO A 351 11.68 19.64 4.93
N TYR A 352 12.44 18.63 5.37
CA TYR A 352 12.70 17.38 4.65
C TYR A 352 12.21 16.13 5.39
N ARG A 353 11.11 16.28 6.16
CA ARG A 353 10.57 15.19 6.96
C ARG A 353 10.12 13.97 6.16
N SER A 354 9.71 14.13 4.89
CA SER A 354 9.36 13.02 4.00
C SER A 354 10.56 12.15 3.68
N VAL A 355 11.72 12.75 3.43
CA VAL A 355 12.98 12.03 3.16
C VAL A 355 13.42 11.30 4.44
N PHE A 356 13.34 11.98 5.59
CA PHE A 356 13.63 11.35 6.88
C PHE A 356 12.70 10.16 7.14
N MET A 357 11.39 10.34 6.97
CA MET A 357 10.37 9.28 7.10
C MET A 357 10.65 8.11 6.16
N TRP A 358 11.05 8.40 4.92
CA TRP A 358 11.40 7.37 3.93
C TRP A 358 12.53 6.47 4.42
N TYR A 359 13.58 7.05 5.01
CA TYR A 359 14.69 6.29 5.57
C TYR A 359 14.29 5.47 6.80
N MET A 360 13.26 5.85 7.56
CA MET A 360 12.83 5.06 8.73
C MET A 360 12.37 3.65 8.32
N TRP A 361 11.77 3.49 7.13
CA TRP A 361 11.46 2.16 6.61
C TRP A 361 12.70 1.36 6.16
N ARG A 362 13.88 1.98 5.99
CA ARG A 362 15.15 1.30 5.65
C ARG A 362 16.08 1.10 6.84
N VAL A 363 15.83 1.77 7.97
CA VAL A 363 16.62 1.55 9.19
C VAL A 363 16.68 0.07 9.55
N GLU A 364 15.62 -0.70 9.31
CA GLU A 364 15.57 -2.14 9.60
C GLU A 364 16.40 -3.00 8.65
N ASP A 365 16.67 -2.52 7.43
CA ASP A 365 17.54 -3.23 6.47
C ASP A 365 19.03 -3.07 6.84
N VAL A 366 19.32 -2.25 7.85
CA VAL A 366 20.67 -1.91 8.32
C VAL A 366 20.82 -2.27 9.79
N ASP A 367 21.83 -3.07 10.13
CA ASP A 367 22.15 -3.34 11.53
C ASP A 367 22.77 -2.11 12.18
N ILE A 368 21.92 -1.31 12.82
CA ILE A 368 22.33 -0.09 13.50
C ILE A 368 23.14 -0.32 14.78
N SER A 369 23.15 -1.53 15.33
CA SER A 369 23.91 -1.85 16.55
C SER A 369 25.42 -1.82 16.31
N THR A 370 25.84 -1.91 15.06
CA THR A 370 27.25 -1.84 14.65
C THR A 370 27.83 -0.43 14.65
N PHE A 371 27.00 0.62 14.75
CA PHE A 371 27.43 2.02 14.64
C PHE A 371 27.74 2.71 15.98
N ASP A 372 27.57 2.02 17.12
CA ASP A 372 27.87 2.56 18.46
C ASP A 372 29.31 2.22 18.94
N ASN A 373 30.25 1.91 18.02
CA ASN A 373 31.66 1.64 18.31
C ASN A 373 32.60 2.80 17.98
#